data_AF-A0AAV8Y1T3-F1
#
_entry.id   AF-A0AAV8Y1T3-F1
#
_cell.length_a   1.000
_cell.length_b   1.000
_cell.length_c   1.000
_cell.angle_alpha   90.00
_cell.angle_beta   90.00
_cell.angle_gamma   90.00
#
_symmetry.space_group_name_H-M   'P 1'
#
loop_
_entity.id
_entity.type
_entity.pdbx_description
1 polymer ?
#
loop_
_entity_poly.entity_id
_entity_poly.type
_entity_poly.pdbx_seq_one_letter_code
_entity_poly.pdbx_strand_id
1 'polypeptide(L)'
;MTTAARPTFEPARGGQGRNEKDLSAISRQYSSRDLPGHTKLKYREHGQGTIDETRARDFRKELEEREREKRPGARATEHSKRLKIDQVPAASLDADDPLDEEDSESSDDEDDTEALLAELNKIKKRKSYGASKKGN
;
A
#
# COMPACT_ATOMS: atom_id res chain seq x y z
N MET A 1 -46.46 -6.96 18.95
CA MET A 1 -45.26 -6.44 18.26
C MET A 1 -45.49 -6.57 16.76
N THR A 2 -45.19 -5.54 15.95
CA THR A 2 -45.40 -5.55 14.49
C THR A 2 -44.16 -6.06 13.76
N THR A 3 -44.35 -6.84 12.70
CA THR A 3 -43.30 -7.53 11.93
C THR A 3 -42.83 -6.76 10.70
N ALA A 4 -43.07 -5.44 10.65
CA ALA A 4 -42.79 -4.63 9.46
C ALA A 4 -41.30 -4.36 9.25
N ALA A 5 -40.52 -4.28 10.33
CA ALA A 5 -39.07 -4.21 10.27
C ALA A 5 -38.51 -5.61 9.96
N ARG A 6 -38.04 -5.81 8.73
CA ARG A 6 -37.41 -7.05 8.27
C ARG A 6 -36.07 -6.74 7.60
N PRO A 7 -35.02 -7.55 7.83
CA PRO A 7 -33.75 -7.39 7.13
C PRO A 7 -33.90 -7.72 5.64
N THR A 8 -33.06 -7.10 4.80
CA THR A 8 -32.94 -7.44 3.39
C THR A 8 -31.87 -8.52 3.21
N PHE A 9 -32.28 -9.75 2.91
CA PHE A 9 -31.33 -10.85 2.65
C PHE A 9 -30.84 -10.86 1.19
N GLU A 10 -31.65 -10.35 0.27
CA GLU A 10 -31.30 -10.24 -1.15
C GLU A 10 -31.32 -8.76 -1.58
N PRO A 11 -30.25 -8.25 -2.20
CA PRO A 11 -30.21 -6.87 -2.68
C PRO A 11 -31.04 -6.70 -3.97
N ALA A 12 -31.46 -5.47 -4.25
CA ALA A 12 -32.12 -5.15 -5.51
C ALA A 12 -31.15 -5.33 -6.70
N ARG A 13 -31.62 -6.00 -7.75
CA ARG A 13 -30.82 -6.24 -8.97
C ARG A 13 -31.02 -5.11 -9.99
N GLY A 14 -29.93 -4.59 -10.53
CA GLY A 14 -29.97 -3.65 -11.66
C GLY A 14 -30.45 -4.28 -12.95
N GLY A 15 -30.91 -3.47 -13.90
CA GLY A 15 -31.40 -3.87 -15.21
C GLY A 15 -32.91 -3.63 -15.44
N GLN A 16 -33.65 -2.98 -14.55
CA GLN A 16 -35.09 -2.70 -14.72
C GLN A 16 -35.43 -1.21 -14.54
N GLY A 17 -34.44 -0.40 -14.20
CA GLY A 17 -34.56 1.02 -13.94
C GLY A 17 -34.48 1.88 -15.21
N ARG A 18 -34.50 3.20 -14.98
CA ARG A 18 -34.39 4.20 -16.05
C ARG A 18 -33.08 4.01 -16.80
N ASN A 19 -33.16 3.98 -18.13
CA ASN A 19 -32.01 3.87 -19.04
C ASN A 19 -31.24 2.54 -18.99
N GLU A 20 -31.79 1.48 -18.39
CA GLU A 20 -31.06 0.20 -18.24
C GLU A 20 -31.40 -0.87 -19.29
N LYS A 21 -32.57 -0.76 -19.96
CA LYS A 21 -33.05 -1.79 -20.89
C LYS A 21 -33.46 -1.25 -22.25
N ASP A 22 -34.35 -0.28 -22.25
CA ASP A 22 -34.94 0.25 -23.48
C ASP A 22 -34.73 1.75 -23.54
N LEU A 23 -33.89 2.17 -24.48
CA LEU A 23 -33.66 3.57 -24.82
C LEU A 23 -34.82 4.14 -25.66
N SER A 24 -35.86 3.37 -25.97
CA SER A 24 -37.06 3.86 -26.67
C SER A 24 -38.10 4.45 -25.71
N ALA A 25 -38.13 4.01 -24.46
CA ALA A 25 -39.00 4.54 -23.40
C ALA A 25 -38.30 5.65 -22.59
N ILE A 26 -37.56 6.53 -23.26
CA ILE A 26 -36.81 7.60 -22.58
C ILE A 26 -37.80 8.60 -21.98
N SER A 27 -37.79 8.68 -20.66
CA SER A 27 -38.47 9.73 -19.90
C SER A 27 -37.85 11.10 -20.19
N ARG A 28 -38.69 12.14 -20.29
CA ARG A 28 -38.23 13.55 -20.40
C ARG A 28 -37.73 14.14 -19.07
N GLN A 29 -37.74 13.34 -18.00
CA GLN A 29 -37.31 13.77 -16.67
C GLN A 29 -35.79 13.62 -16.57
N TYR A 30 -35.11 14.74 -16.32
CA TYR A 30 -33.67 14.80 -16.06
C TYR A 30 -33.41 15.44 -14.69
N SER A 31 -32.35 15.01 -14.02
CA SER A 31 -31.90 15.62 -12.77
C SER A 31 -31.05 16.86 -13.04
N SER A 32 -30.93 17.76 -12.05
CA SER A 32 -29.97 18.86 -12.11
C SER A 32 -28.52 18.39 -12.28
N ARG A 33 -28.23 17.16 -11.83
CA ARG A 33 -26.93 16.49 -11.98
C ARG A 33 -26.66 15.94 -13.37
N ASP A 34 -27.70 15.72 -14.17
CA ASP A 34 -27.59 15.16 -15.52
C ASP A 34 -27.41 16.25 -16.58
N LEU A 35 -27.38 17.53 -16.18
CA LEU A 35 -27.05 18.61 -17.10
C LEU A 35 -25.60 18.48 -17.61
N PRO A 36 -25.31 18.98 -18.82
CA PRO A 36 -23.97 18.90 -19.39
C PRO A 36 -22.90 19.49 -18.46
N GLY A 37 -22.04 18.62 -17.94
CA GLY A 37 -20.88 18.96 -17.12
C GLY A 37 -19.68 18.14 -17.56
N HIS A 38 -18.49 18.76 -17.57
CA HIS A 38 -17.24 18.10 -17.99
C HIS A 38 -17.33 17.37 -19.34
N THR A 39 -17.84 18.07 -20.36
CA THR A 39 -18.04 17.53 -21.72
C THR A 39 -16.76 17.23 -22.49
N LYS A 40 -15.58 17.56 -21.93
CA LYS A 40 -14.27 17.36 -22.54
C LYS A 40 -13.42 16.45 -21.66
N LEU A 41 -13.01 15.32 -22.19
CA LEU A 41 -12.02 14.44 -21.57
C LEU A 41 -10.63 15.07 -21.71
N LYS A 42 -9.88 15.10 -20.61
CA LYS A 42 -8.47 15.51 -20.62
C LYS A 42 -7.62 14.29 -20.90
N TYR A 43 -6.64 14.44 -21.78
CA TYR A 43 -5.61 13.43 -22.02
C TYR A 43 -4.36 13.76 -21.20
N ARG A 44 -3.53 12.75 -20.97
CA ARG A 44 -2.22 12.96 -20.35
C ARG A 44 -1.33 13.65 -21.36
N GLU A 45 -0.78 14.79 -20.99
CA GLU A 45 0.24 15.49 -21.78
C GLU A 45 1.62 14.84 -21.58
N HIS A 46 2.57 15.17 -22.45
CA HIS A 46 3.96 14.74 -22.30
C HIS A 46 4.52 15.12 -20.92
N GLY A 47 5.19 14.18 -20.24
CA GLY A 47 5.69 14.32 -18.87
C GLY A 47 4.66 14.02 -17.77
N GLN A 48 3.40 13.76 -18.11
CA GLN A 48 2.37 13.32 -17.14
C GLN A 48 2.21 11.79 -17.08
N GLY A 49 3.19 11.06 -17.64
CA GLY A 49 3.13 9.61 -17.76
C GLY A 49 2.21 9.19 -18.90
N THR A 50 2.50 9.66 -20.11
CA THR A 50 1.81 9.18 -21.31
C THR A 50 2.02 7.68 -21.50
N ILE A 51 1.18 7.05 -22.34
CA ILE A 51 1.29 5.60 -22.60
C ILE A 51 2.66 5.29 -23.21
N ASP A 52 3.17 6.16 -24.08
CA ASP A 52 4.46 5.96 -24.76
C ASP A 52 5.64 6.09 -23.79
N GLU A 53 5.65 7.09 -22.91
CA GLU A 53 6.65 7.22 -21.84
C GLU A 53 6.61 6.02 -20.87
N THR A 54 5.41 5.51 -20.58
CA THR A 54 5.24 4.36 -19.68
C THR A 54 5.73 3.06 -20.32
N ARG A 55 5.59 2.91 -21.65
CA ARG A 55 6.11 1.75 -22.38
C ARG A 55 7.63 1.74 -22.51
N ALA A 56 8.25 2.91 -22.61
CA ALA A 56 9.70 3.04 -22.76
C ALA A 56 10.48 2.99 -21.43
N ARG A 57 9.80 3.06 -20.28
CA ARG A 57 10.44 3.13 -18.96
C ARG A 57 10.69 1.76 -18.33
N ASP A 58 11.89 1.61 -17.76
CA ASP A 58 12.28 0.45 -16.95
C ASP A 58 11.94 0.67 -15.46
N PHE A 59 10.69 0.34 -15.08
CA PHE A 59 10.20 0.58 -13.72
C PHE A 59 11.01 -0.11 -12.62
N ARG A 60 11.60 -1.28 -12.89
CA ARG A 60 12.40 -2.00 -11.88
C ARG A 60 13.63 -1.20 -11.47
N LYS A 61 14.33 -0.61 -12.45
CA LYS A 61 15.54 0.16 -12.21
C LYS A 61 15.21 1.50 -11.55
N GLU A 62 14.19 2.21 -12.05
CA GLU A 62 13.74 3.48 -11.47
C GLU A 62 13.29 3.30 -10.02
N LEU A 63 12.59 2.20 -9.72
CA LEU A 63 12.17 1.87 -8.36
C LEU A 63 13.38 1.61 -7.46
N GLU A 64 14.32 0.76 -7.87
CA GLU A 64 15.50 0.42 -7.08
C GLU A 64 16.37 1.66 -6.80
N GLU A 65 16.57 2.53 -7.79
CA GLU A 65 17.31 3.78 -7.64
C GLU A 65 16.60 4.73 -6.67
N ARG A 66 15.29 4.93 -6.83
CA ARG A 66 14.49 5.78 -5.95
C ARG A 66 14.41 5.23 -4.53
N GLU A 67 14.37 3.92 -4.35
CA GLU A 67 14.46 3.27 -3.04
C GLU A 67 15.85 3.42 -2.44
N ARG A 68 16.91 3.32 -3.24
CA ARG A 68 18.29 3.54 -2.78
C ARG A 68 18.51 4.99 -2.33
N GLU A 69 17.98 5.96 -3.05
CA GLU A 69 18.02 7.38 -2.66
C GLU A 69 17.15 7.69 -1.44
N LYS A 70 15.97 7.05 -1.35
CA LYS A 70 15.01 7.24 -0.24
C LYS A 70 15.22 6.31 0.94
N ARG A 71 16.24 5.46 0.92
CA ARG A 71 16.80 4.82 2.11
C ARG A 71 17.90 5.75 2.63
N PRO A 72 17.59 6.84 3.37
CA PRO A 72 18.55 7.31 4.35
C PRO A 72 18.78 6.09 5.25
N GLY A 73 20.04 5.77 5.55
CA GLY A 73 20.42 4.54 6.23
C GLY A 73 19.41 4.16 7.32
N ALA A 74 19.06 2.86 7.39
CA ALA A 74 18.12 2.25 8.33
C ALA A 74 18.55 2.39 9.81
N ARG A 75 18.89 3.61 10.23
CA ARG A 75 19.40 4.06 11.53
C ARG A 75 18.93 5.49 11.88
N ALA A 76 17.97 6.07 11.14
CA ALA A 76 17.50 7.44 11.37
C ALA A 76 15.98 7.54 11.60
N THR A 77 15.34 6.47 12.09
CA THR A 77 13.90 6.48 12.44
C THR A 77 13.64 6.06 13.90
N GLU A 78 14.63 6.19 14.78
CA GLU A 78 14.41 6.02 16.23
C GLU A 78 14.10 7.34 16.95
N HIS A 79 14.60 8.49 16.49
CA HIS A 79 14.46 9.74 17.25
C HIS A 79 14.18 10.95 16.36
N SER A 80 12.99 11.00 15.75
CA SER A 80 12.44 12.29 15.30
C SER A 80 10.96 12.36 15.58
N LYS A 81 10.70 12.64 16.87
CA LYS A 81 9.59 13.46 17.35
C LYS A 81 8.23 12.87 17.01
N ARG A 82 7.68 12.14 18.00
CA ARG A 82 6.30 12.30 18.47
C ARG A 82 5.78 13.68 18.08
N LEU A 83 5.15 13.80 16.91
CA LEU A 83 4.34 14.95 16.58
C LEU A 83 3.20 14.85 17.58
N LYS A 84 3.20 15.78 18.54
CA LYS A 84 2.18 15.94 19.57
C LYS A 84 0.80 15.68 18.96
N ILE A 85 0.28 14.48 19.22
CA ILE A 85 -1.12 14.06 19.03
C ILE A 85 -2.05 14.80 20.00
N ASP A 86 -1.55 15.76 20.77
CA ASP A 86 -2.28 16.49 21.79
C ASP A 86 -3.17 17.64 21.26
N GLN A 87 -3.35 17.76 19.94
CA GLN A 87 -4.18 18.83 19.38
C GLN A 87 -4.88 18.49 18.06
N VAL A 88 -5.30 17.24 17.89
CA VAL A 88 -6.40 16.93 16.97
C VAL A 88 -7.71 17.14 17.74
N PRO A 89 -8.64 18.01 17.29
CA PRO A 89 -9.94 18.12 17.92
C PRO A 89 -10.60 16.74 17.91
N ALA A 90 -11.08 16.28 19.05
CA ALA A 90 -11.68 14.95 19.27
C ALA A 90 -12.80 14.58 18.27
N ALA A 91 -13.30 15.55 17.50
CA ALA A 91 -14.18 15.35 16.36
C ALA A 91 -13.54 14.67 15.13
N SER A 92 -12.21 14.49 15.12
CA SER A 92 -11.46 13.89 13.99
C SER A 92 -10.92 12.48 14.29
N LEU A 93 -11.13 11.98 15.51
CA LEU A 93 -10.75 10.65 15.94
C LEU A 93 -11.98 9.74 15.79
N ASP A 94 -11.81 8.65 15.02
CA ASP A 94 -12.84 7.66 14.80
C ASP A 94 -13.11 6.88 16.10
N ALA A 95 -14.38 6.72 16.46
CA ALA A 95 -14.77 6.20 17.78
C ALA A 95 -14.52 4.68 17.94
N ASP A 96 -14.16 4.00 16.86
CA ASP A 96 -13.98 2.55 16.79
C ASP A 96 -12.51 2.13 16.64
N ASP A 97 -11.54 3.04 16.80
CA ASP A 97 -10.11 2.68 16.73
C ASP A 97 -9.62 2.15 18.10
N PRO A 98 -9.35 0.84 18.24
CA PRO A 98 -8.88 0.29 19.50
C PRO A 98 -7.47 0.83 19.80
N LEU A 99 -7.28 1.38 20.99
CA LEU A 99 -5.95 1.70 21.49
C LEU A 99 -5.18 0.40 21.67
N ASP A 100 -4.28 0.11 20.74
CA ASP A 100 -3.41 -1.05 20.78
C ASP A 100 -2.37 -0.83 21.89
N GLU A 101 -2.64 -1.43 23.07
CA GLU A 101 -1.67 -1.57 24.14
C GLU A 101 -0.70 -2.71 23.78
N GLU A 102 0.16 -2.52 22.78
CA GLU A 102 1.27 -3.46 22.55
C GLU A 102 2.47 -3.10 23.45
N ASP A 103 2.58 -3.91 24.49
CA ASP A 103 3.74 -4.19 25.33
C ASP A 103 4.97 -4.53 24.47
N SER A 104 5.93 -3.61 24.38
CA SER A 104 7.15 -3.78 23.58
C SER A 104 8.32 -4.25 24.46
N GLU A 105 8.37 -5.55 24.77
CA GLU A 105 9.58 -6.24 25.22
C GLU A 105 10.16 -7.08 24.07
N SER A 106 11.15 -6.53 23.36
CA SER A 106 12.02 -7.31 22.47
C SER A 106 13.43 -6.73 22.51
N SER A 107 14.20 -7.20 23.49
CA SER A 107 15.66 -7.03 23.58
C SER A 107 16.31 -7.96 22.54
N ASP A 108 16.90 -7.41 21.49
CA ASP A 108 17.61 -8.16 20.44
C ASP A 108 19.08 -8.31 20.83
N ASP A 109 19.46 -9.52 21.26
CA ASP A 109 20.78 -9.88 21.80
C ASP A 109 21.85 -9.97 20.69
N GLU A 110 22.81 -9.04 20.72
CA GLU A 110 23.91 -8.91 19.75
C GLU A 110 24.83 -10.15 19.67
N ASP A 111 24.83 -11.02 20.68
CA ASP A 111 25.68 -12.22 20.79
C ASP A 111 25.37 -13.30 19.73
N ASP A 112 24.11 -13.45 19.30
CA ASP A 112 23.71 -14.47 18.32
C ASP A 112 24.24 -14.16 16.90
N THR A 113 24.39 -12.87 16.58
CA THR A 113 24.91 -12.43 15.28
C THR A 113 26.42 -12.64 15.16
N GLU A 114 27.16 -12.45 16.25
CA GLU A 114 28.62 -12.64 16.29
C GLU A 114 28.99 -14.12 16.18
N ALA A 115 28.23 -15.00 16.83
CA ALA A 115 28.41 -16.45 16.75
C ALA A 115 28.30 -16.98 15.31
N LEU A 116 27.34 -16.46 14.53
CA LEU A 116 27.07 -16.90 13.16
C LEU A 116 28.19 -16.50 12.19
N LEU A 117 28.76 -15.30 12.34
CA LEU A 117 29.91 -14.83 11.55
C LEU A 117 31.19 -15.62 11.86
N ALA A 118 31.41 -15.96 13.13
CA ALA A 118 32.53 -16.79 13.54
C ALA A 118 32.45 -18.21 12.93
N GLU A 119 31.25 -18.80 12.88
CA GLU A 119 31.04 -20.10 12.27
C GLU A 119 31.28 -20.10 10.75
N LEU A 120 30.81 -19.08 10.04
CA LEU A 120 31.08 -18.92 8.60
C LEU A 120 32.58 -18.83 8.29
N ASN A 121 33.32 -18.08 9.11
CA ASN A 121 34.78 -17.96 8.97
C ASN A 121 35.48 -19.32 9.23
N LYS A 122 34.99 -20.10 10.19
CA LYS A 122 35.48 -21.45 10.47
C LYS A 122 35.20 -22.42 9.30
N ILE A 123 34.01 -22.36 8.71
CA ILE A 123 33.63 -23.17 7.54
C ILE A 123 34.49 -22.79 6.32
N LYS A 124 34.69 -21.49 6.07
CA LYS A 124 35.52 -20.99 4.96
C LYS A 124 36.97 -21.44 5.07
N LYS A 125 37.56 -21.36 6.27
CA LYS A 125 38.93 -21.82 6.53
C LYS A 125 39.06 -23.33 6.39
N ARG A 126 38.08 -24.12 6.86
CA ARG A 126 38.07 -25.58 6.68
C ARG A 126 37.97 -25.97 5.21
N LYS A 127 37.16 -25.24 4.43
CA LYS A 127 36.95 -25.50 3.00
C LYS A 127 38.18 -25.15 2.15
N SER A 128 38.87 -24.04 2.43
CA SER A 128 40.12 -23.71 1.75
C SER A 128 41.25 -24.69 2.09
N TYR A 129 41.36 -25.09 3.37
CA TYR A 129 42.34 -26.08 3.79
C TYR A 129 42.06 -27.47 3.20
N GLY A 130 40.79 -27.88 3.15
CA GLY A 130 40.36 -29.13 2.51
C GLY A 130 40.54 -29.14 0.99
N ALA A 131 40.41 -27.99 0.32
CA ALA A 131 40.69 -27.85 -1.10
C ALA A 131 42.20 -27.97 -1.40
N SER A 132 43.05 -27.37 -0.57
CA SER A 132 44.51 -27.45 -0.74
C SER A 132 45.06 -28.86 -0.46
N LYS A 133 44.42 -29.62 0.43
CA LYS A 133 44.84 -30.99 0.78
C LYS A 133 44.32 -32.10 -0.16
N LYS A 134 43.36 -31.79 -1.05
CA LYS A 134 42.84 -32.71 -2.08
C LYS A 134 43.52 -32.56 -3.45
N GLY A 135 44.54 -31.71 -3.55
CA GLY A 135 45.28 -31.41 -4.79
C GLY A 135 46.71 -31.94 -4.82
N ASN A 136 47.02 -33.02 -4.11
CA ASN A 136 48.28 -33.77 -4.19
C ASN A 136 47.99 -35.27 -4.25
#